data_AF-A0A847SFY5-F1
#
_entry.id   AF-A0A847SFY5-F1
#
_cell.length_a   1.000
_cell.length_b   1.000
_cell.length_c   1.000
_cell.angle_alpha   90.00
_cell.angle_beta   90.00
_cell.angle_gamma   90.00
#
_symmetry.space_group_name_H-M   'P 1'
#
loop_
_entity.id
_entity.type
_entity.pdbx_description
1 polymer ?
#
loop_
_entity_poly.entity_id
_entity_poly.type
_entity_poly.pdbx_seq_one_letter_code
_entity_poly.pdbx_strand_id
1 'polypeptide(L)'
;MALQDKYKELIDAAKSSGTTNLQVAEQDGVLHIDGEAPSGAVKDQLWDIYGKIDPNFLAGDVVMNINVATAVAGAKLTVTTDSTNLNIRKGPGTDQPIVGKAAHNEVVSLISKQSDQWWLIRTDGGAEGYAYAQYLTPVE
;
A
#
# COMPACT_ATOMS: atom_id res chain seq x y z
N MET A 1 -15.24 26.32 -14.28
CA MET A 1 -15.50 25.29 -13.25
C MET A 1 -14.16 25.01 -12.62
N ALA A 2 -14.08 24.96 -11.29
CA ALA A 2 -12.83 24.56 -10.65
C ALA A 2 -12.51 23.12 -11.06
N LEU A 3 -11.25 22.77 -11.28
CA LEU A 3 -10.88 21.39 -11.61
C LEU A 3 -11.33 20.44 -10.49
N GLN A 4 -11.36 20.94 -9.26
CA GLN A 4 -11.92 20.24 -8.10
C GLN A 4 -13.39 19.80 -8.28
N ASP A 5 -14.22 20.58 -8.97
CA ASP A 5 -15.62 20.20 -9.24
C ASP A 5 -15.69 19.09 -10.29
N LYS A 6 -14.84 19.17 -11.34
CA LYS A 6 -14.73 18.14 -12.39
C LYS A 6 -14.26 16.80 -11.81
N TYR A 7 -13.25 16.83 -10.94
CA TYR A 7 -12.64 15.64 -10.33
C TYR A 7 -13.19 15.31 -8.94
N LYS A 8 -14.37 15.86 -8.59
CA LYS A 8 -14.99 15.64 -7.28
C LYS A 8 -15.21 14.16 -6.97
N GLU A 9 -15.71 13.39 -7.94
CA GLU A 9 -15.95 11.95 -7.78
C GLU A 9 -14.65 11.20 -7.46
N LEU A 10 -13.55 11.55 -8.12
CA LEU A 10 -12.23 10.97 -7.88
C LEU A 10 -11.71 11.30 -6.48
N ILE A 11 -11.84 12.55 -6.04
CA ILE A 11 -11.42 12.99 -4.71
C ILE A 11 -12.25 12.30 -3.62
N ASP A 12 -13.56 12.20 -3.81
CA ASP A 12 -14.46 11.54 -2.86
C ASP A 12 -14.17 10.02 -2.81
N ALA A 13 -13.86 9.39 -3.95
CA ALA A 13 -13.41 8.01 -4.00
C ALA A 13 -12.08 7.82 -3.26
N ALA A 14 -11.10 8.71 -3.43
CA ALA A 14 -9.83 8.64 -2.72
C ALA A 14 -10.02 8.71 -1.20
N LYS A 15 -10.90 9.60 -0.72
CA LYS A 15 -11.26 9.72 0.71
C LYS A 15 -11.99 8.49 1.23
N SER A 16 -12.94 7.95 0.47
CA SER A 16 -13.74 6.79 0.85
C SER A 16 -12.93 5.49 0.85
N SER A 17 -11.94 5.39 -0.03
CA SER A 17 -11.13 4.17 -0.22
C SER A 17 -10.01 4.01 0.82
N GLY A 18 -9.97 4.85 1.86
CA GLY A 18 -8.98 4.74 2.94
C GLY A 18 -7.58 5.23 2.58
N THR A 19 -7.47 6.09 1.56
CA THR A 19 -6.19 6.73 1.18
C THR A 19 -5.71 7.63 2.32
N THR A 20 -4.52 7.38 2.84
CA THR A 20 -3.89 8.20 3.89
C THR A 20 -3.07 9.33 3.25
N ASN A 21 -2.76 10.37 4.04
CA ASN A 21 -1.98 11.54 3.60
C ASN A 21 -2.51 12.20 2.31
N LEU A 22 -3.82 12.14 2.06
CA LEU A 22 -4.43 12.71 0.85
C LEU A 22 -4.31 14.23 0.87
N GLN A 23 -3.60 14.78 -0.10
CA GLN A 23 -3.47 16.20 -0.38
C GLN A 23 -4.06 16.51 -1.74
N VAL A 24 -4.94 17.50 -1.79
CA VAL A 24 -5.57 17.96 -3.04
C VAL A 24 -5.34 19.46 -3.14
N ALA A 25 -4.60 19.88 -4.16
CA ALA A 25 -4.25 21.27 -4.38
C ALA A 25 -4.37 21.61 -5.87
N GLU A 26 -4.86 22.81 -6.18
CA GLU A 26 -4.85 23.33 -7.55
C GLU A 26 -3.70 24.34 -7.66
N GLN A 27 -2.78 24.10 -8.58
CA GLN A 27 -1.62 24.97 -8.81
C GLN A 27 -1.43 25.18 -10.31
N ASP A 28 -1.31 26.44 -10.73
CA ASP A 28 -1.05 26.83 -12.13
C ASP A 28 -2.05 26.23 -13.15
N GLY A 29 -3.30 25.98 -12.73
CA GLY A 29 -4.34 25.38 -13.57
C GLY A 29 -4.25 23.86 -13.69
N VAL A 30 -3.50 23.20 -12.81
CA VAL A 30 -3.38 21.74 -12.71
C VAL A 30 -3.86 21.30 -11.32
N LEU A 31 -4.65 20.25 -11.24
CA LEU A 31 -5.06 19.65 -9.98
C LEU A 31 -4.07 18.55 -9.55
N HIS A 32 -3.37 18.79 -8.46
CA HIS A 32 -2.47 17.84 -7.83
C HIS A 32 -3.23 17.03 -6.78
N ILE A 33 -3.21 15.70 -6.93
CA ILE A 33 -3.78 14.74 -5.99
C ILE A 33 -2.66 13.81 -5.55
N ASP A 34 -2.17 14.02 -4.35
CA ASP A 34 -1.11 13.23 -3.73
C ASP A 34 -1.71 12.41 -2.59
N GLY A 35 -1.27 11.17 -2.40
CA GLY A 35 -1.79 10.34 -1.33
C GLY A 35 -1.18 8.95 -1.32
N GLU A 36 -1.54 8.19 -0.29
CA GLU A 36 -1.08 6.81 -0.11
C GLU A 36 -2.29 5.86 -0.03
N ALA A 37 -2.55 5.15 -1.12
CA ALA A 37 -3.64 4.19 -1.24
C ALA A 37 -3.32 2.90 -0.48
N PRO A 38 -4.29 2.27 0.22
CA PRO A 38 -4.05 1.07 1.03
C PRO A 38 -3.69 -0.19 0.22
N SER A 39 -3.95 -0.22 -1.09
CA SER A 39 -3.62 -1.37 -1.94
C SER A 39 -3.53 -0.98 -3.41
N GLY A 40 -2.90 -1.85 -4.22
CA GLY A 40 -2.85 -1.71 -5.68
C GLY A 40 -4.25 -1.61 -6.28
N ALA A 41 -5.18 -2.44 -5.81
CA ALA A 41 -6.59 -2.39 -6.23
C ALA A 41 -7.27 -1.03 -5.97
N VAL A 42 -6.96 -0.35 -4.86
CA VAL A 42 -7.50 1.00 -4.62
C VAL A 42 -6.87 2.01 -5.58
N LYS A 43 -5.56 1.91 -5.82
CA LYS A 43 -4.90 2.75 -6.82
C LYS A 43 -5.52 2.53 -8.21
N ASP A 44 -5.71 1.28 -8.63
CA ASP A 44 -6.33 0.93 -9.92
C ASP A 44 -7.75 1.48 -10.02
N GLN A 45 -8.56 1.35 -8.97
CA GLN A 45 -9.90 1.93 -8.91
C GLN A 45 -9.88 3.47 -9.10
N LEU A 46 -8.90 4.15 -8.50
CA LEU A 46 -8.74 5.61 -8.67
C LEU A 46 -8.33 5.97 -10.09
N TRP A 47 -7.45 5.20 -10.73
CA TRP A 47 -7.09 5.38 -12.14
C TRP A 47 -8.26 5.11 -13.08
N ASP A 48 -9.09 4.11 -12.81
CA ASP A 48 -10.29 3.82 -13.57
C ASP A 48 -11.32 4.96 -13.50
N ILE A 49 -11.51 5.54 -12.31
CA ILE A 49 -12.39 6.70 -12.13
C ILE A 49 -11.82 7.90 -12.88
N TYR A 50 -10.52 8.14 -12.76
CA TYR A 50 -9.85 9.20 -13.51
C TYR A 50 -10.06 9.03 -15.03
N GLY A 51 -9.86 7.82 -15.57
CA GLY A 51 -10.08 7.53 -16.99
C GLY A 51 -11.54 7.67 -17.45
N LYS A 52 -12.53 7.49 -16.56
CA LYS A 52 -13.95 7.77 -16.87
C LYS A 52 -14.22 9.27 -16.96
N ILE A 53 -13.61 10.06 -16.10
CA ILE A 53 -13.77 11.52 -16.05
C ILE A 53 -13.01 12.18 -17.21
N ASP A 54 -11.77 11.73 -17.45
CA ASP A 54 -10.89 12.22 -18.51
C ASP A 54 -10.28 11.07 -19.32
N PRO A 55 -10.99 10.56 -20.34
CA PRO A 55 -10.50 9.46 -21.16
C PRO A 55 -9.32 9.85 -22.06
N ASN A 56 -9.01 11.14 -22.18
CA ASN A 56 -7.89 11.62 -22.99
C ASN A 56 -6.59 11.75 -22.18
N PHE A 57 -6.63 11.49 -20.85
CA PHE A 57 -5.48 11.55 -19.94
C PHE A 57 -4.63 12.82 -20.15
N LEU A 58 -5.30 13.98 -20.25
CA LEU A 58 -4.63 15.25 -20.47
C LEU A 58 -3.81 15.62 -19.23
N ALA A 59 -2.49 15.45 -19.32
CA ALA A 59 -1.52 15.76 -18.27
C ALA A 59 -1.51 17.24 -17.81
N GLY A 60 -2.32 18.10 -18.43
CA GLY A 60 -2.50 19.51 -18.07
C GLY A 60 -3.66 19.79 -17.11
N ASP A 61 -4.56 18.82 -16.87
CA ASP A 61 -5.70 19.03 -15.96
C ASP A 61 -5.46 18.44 -14.57
N VAL A 62 -4.76 17.31 -14.48
CA VAL A 62 -4.52 16.58 -13.22
C VAL A 62 -3.14 15.94 -13.21
N VAL A 63 -2.48 16.05 -12.06
CA VAL A 63 -1.33 15.23 -11.70
C VAL A 63 -1.73 14.37 -10.51
N MET A 64 -1.74 13.06 -10.69
CA MET A 64 -2.08 12.09 -9.64
C MET A 64 -0.82 11.35 -9.19
N ASN A 65 -0.41 11.60 -7.95
CA ASN A 65 0.70 10.94 -7.28
C ASN A 65 0.17 10.07 -6.13
N ILE A 66 -0.56 9.01 -6.48
CA ILE A 66 -1.02 8.02 -5.50
C ILE A 66 0.02 6.92 -5.36
N ASN A 67 0.76 6.96 -4.26
CA ASN A 67 1.61 5.86 -3.83
C ASN A 67 0.74 4.74 -3.27
N VAL A 68 1.18 3.49 -3.38
CA VAL A 68 0.50 2.39 -2.70
C VAL A 68 1.20 2.19 -1.37
N ALA A 69 0.49 2.35 -0.25
CA ALA A 69 0.81 1.70 1.01
C ALA A 69 0.66 0.20 0.77
N THR A 70 1.64 -0.41 0.12
CA THR A 70 1.58 -1.81 -0.32
C THR A 70 1.41 -2.78 0.86
N ALA A 71 1.44 -2.31 2.10
CA ALA A 71 1.30 -3.11 3.30
C ALA A 71 0.28 -2.48 4.26
N VAL A 72 -0.99 -2.85 4.12
CA VAL A 72 -2.05 -2.58 5.11
C VAL A 72 -2.41 -3.83 5.90
N ALA A 73 -2.90 -3.66 7.13
CA ALA A 73 -3.37 -4.77 7.94
C ALA A 73 -4.42 -5.61 7.17
N GLY A 74 -4.15 -6.91 7.02
CA GLY A 74 -4.93 -7.86 6.21
C GLY A 74 -4.37 -8.13 4.81
N ALA A 75 -3.38 -7.36 4.33
CA ALA A 75 -2.76 -7.59 3.03
C ALA A 75 -2.00 -8.92 3.00
N LYS A 76 -2.07 -9.63 1.86
CA LYS A 76 -1.21 -10.80 1.62
C LYS A 76 0.15 -10.33 1.12
N LEU A 77 1.20 -10.89 1.68
CA LEU A 77 2.59 -10.61 1.37
C LEU A 77 3.27 -11.90 0.97
N THR A 78 4.03 -11.89 -0.12
CA THR A 78 4.94 -12.97 -0.47
C THR A 78 6.29 -12.72 0.18
N VAL A 79 6.87 -13.79 0.73
CA VAL A 79 8.23 -13.78 1.27
C VAL A 79 9.23 -13.86 0.12
N THR A 80 9.93 -12.76 -0.13
CA THR A 80 10.92 -12.62 -1.21
C THR A 80 12.33 -12.58 -0.64
N THR A 81 12.82 -13.74 -0.21
CA THR A 81 14.20 -13.95 0.24
C THR A 81 15.04 -14.62 -0.87
N ASP A 82 16.36 -14.46 -0.94
CA ASP A 82 17.15 -15.08 -2.04
C ASP A 82 17.13 -16.62 -2.02
N SER A 83 17.30 -17.22 -0.84
CA SER A 83 17.36 -18.69 -0.68
C SER A 83 17.08 -19.21 0.73
N THR A 84 16.90 -18.31 1.71
CA THR A 84 16.71 -18.68 3.12
C THR A 84 15.29 -18.38 3.59
N ASN A 85 14.79 -19.16 4.56
CA ASN A 85 13.53 -18.85 5.22
C ASN A 85 13.59 -17.49 5.93
N LEU A 86 12.49 -16.74 5.88
CA LEU A 86 12.32 -15.51 6.64
C LEU A 86 12.04 -15.85 8.11
N ASN A 87 12.86 -15.34 9.02
CA ASN A 87 12.68 -15.55 10.45
C ASN A 87 11.61 -14.61 10.99
N ILE A 88 10.62 -15.20 11.66
CA ILE A 88 9.55 -14.50 12.36
C ILE A 88 9.92 -14.43 13.84
N ARG A 89 10.00 -13.23 14.39
CA ARG A 89 10.52 -12.98 15.74
C ARG A 89 9.43 -12.46 16.67
N LYS A 90 9.60 -12.66 17.98
CA LYS A 90 8.60 -12.25 18.98
C LYS A 90 8.43 -10.72 19.10
N GLY A 91 9.45 -9.96 18.72
CA GLY A 91 9.44 -8.50 18.76
C GLY A 91 10.18 -7.89 17.57
N PRO A 92 10.08 -6.57 17.37
CA PRO A 92 10.88 -5.85 16.38
C PRO A 92 12.35 -5.84 16.81
N GLY A 93 13.22 -6.54 16.08
CA GLY A 93 14.67 -6.55 16.33
C GLY A 93 15.35 -7.87 15.99
N THR A 94 16.61 -7.81 15.58
CA THR A 94 17.43 -8.99 15.26
C THR A 94 17.84 -9.80 16.49
N ASP A 95 17.74 -9.23 17.69
CA ASP A 95 18.07 -9.88 18.96
C ASP A 95 16.86 -10.62 19.57
N GLN A 96 15.67 -10.45 18.98
CA GLN A 96 14.43 -11.03 19.48
C GLN A 96 14.36 -12.54 19.16
N PRO A 97 13.80 -13.37 20.06
CA PRO A 97 13.70 -14.80 19.83
C PRO A 97 12.85 -15.12 18.60
N ILE A 98 13.27 -16.11 17.82
CA ILE A 98 12.56 -16.60 16.64
C ILE A 98 11.39 -17.47 17.11
N VAL A 99 10.17 -17.09 16.74
CA VAL A 99 8.92 -17.80 17.07
C VAL A 99 8.37 -18.61 15.90
N GLY A 100 8.86 -18.35 14.68
CA GLY A 100 8.47 -19.07 13.48
C GLY A 100 9.40 -18.77 12.31
N LYS A 101 9.16 -19.45 11.18
CA LYS A 101 9.85 -19.21 9.93
C LYS A 101 8.86 -19.33 8.79
N ALA A 102 8.95 -18.43 7.81
CA ALA A 102 8.21 -18.54 6.55
C ALA A 102 9.18 -18.90 5.43
N ALA A 103 8.80 -19.83 4.56
CA ALA A 103 9.59 -20.25 3.41
C ALA A 103 9.67 -19.15 2.35
N HIS A 104 10.67 -19.25 1.48
CA HIS A 104 10.73 -18.43 0.28
C HIS A 104 9.48 -18.68 -0.59
N ASN A 105 8.90 -17.61 -1.15
CA ASN A 105 7.62 -17.59 -1.85
C ASN A 105 6.40 -18.00 -1.01
N GLU A 106 6.53 -18.12 0.32
CA GLU A 106 5.38 -18.33 1.18
C GLU A 106 4.55 -17.06 1.26
N VAL A 107 3.22 -17.21 1.24
CA VAL A 107 2.29 -16.10 1.41
C VAL A 107 1.93 -15.97 2.89
N VAL A 108 2.16 -14.78 3.43
CA VAL A 108 1.84 -14.42 4.81
C VAL A 108 0.87 -13.25 4.84
N SER A 109 0.09 -13.13 5.90
CA SER A 109 -0.83 -12.02 6.09
C SER A 109 -0.15 -10.94 6.92
N LEU A 110 -0.17 -9.70 6.46
CA LEU A 110 0.23 -8.55 7.23
C LEU A 110 -0.81 -8.29 8.33
N ILE A 111 -0.38 -8.12 9.57
CA ILE A 111 -1.24 -7.75 10.68
C ILE A 111 -1.07 -6.28 11.03
N SER A 112 0.17 -5.79 11.09
CA SER A 112 0.45 -4.40 11.42
C SER A 112 1.86 -3.98 11.00
N LYS A 113 2.05 -2.69 10.74
CA LYS A 113 3.36 -2.07 10.55
C LYS A 113 3.79 -1.43 11.86
N GLN A 114 4.79 -2.01 12.52
CA GLN A 114 5.34 -1.41 13.72
C GLN A 114 6.39 -0.33 13.39
N SER A 115 7.07 -0.49 12.27
CA SER A 115 8.06 0.47 11.73
C SER A 115 8.28 0.22 10.25
N ASP A 116 9.08 1.06 9.59
CA ASP A 116 9.48 0.87 8.19
C ASP A 116 10.26 -0.44 7.97
N GLN A 117 10.95 -0.94 9.01
CA GLN A 117 11.79 -2.13 8.93
C GLN A 117 11.11 -3.40 9.47
N TRP A 118 10.16 -3.28 10.39
CA TRP A 118 9.56 -4.42 11.09
C TRP A 118 8.04 -4.43 11.00
N TRP A 119 7.53 -5.48 10.37
CA TRP A 119 6.11 -5.70 10.16
C TRP A 119 5.65 -6.93 10.92
N LEU A 120 4.54 -6.81 11.63
CA LEU A 120 3.87 -7.93 12.28
C LEU A 120 3.10 -8.70 11.22
N ILE A 121 3.44 -9.97 11.02
CA ILE A 121 2.82 -10.86 10.04
C ILE A 121 2.26 -12.11 10.72
N ARG A 122 1.40 -12.81 10.00
CA ARG A 122 0.86 -14.11 10.38
C ARG A 122 0.98 -15.08 9.21
N THR A 123 1.57 -16.23 9.48
CA THR A 123 1.68 -17.34 8.54
C THR A 123 0.36 -18.13 8.47
N ASP A 124 0.18 -18.89 7.39
CA ASP A 124 -0.97 -19.80 7.24
C ASP A 124 -0.97 -20.90 8.33
N GLY A 125 0.22 -21.33 8.77
CA GLY A 125 0.41 -22.25 9.89
C GLY A 125 0.04 -21.66 11.27
N GLY A 126 -0.45 -20.42 11.33
CA GLY A 126 -0.93 -19.77 12.54
C GLY A 126 0.16 -19.09 13.38
N ALA A 127 1.43 -19.18 12.99
CA ALA A 127 2.52 -18.47 13.66
C ALA A 127 2.43 -16.97 13.36
N GLU A 128 2.42 -16.16 14.42
CA GLU A 128 2.34 -14.70 14.38
C GLU A 128 3.60 -14.09 15.00
N GLY A 129 4.15 -13.07 14.34
CA GLY A 129 5.29 -12.33 14.86
C GLY A 129 5.88 -11.35 13.86
N TYR A 130 6.97 -10.71 14.25
CA TYR A 130 7.61 -9.63 13.49
C TYR A 130 8.61 -10.19 12.49
N ALA A 131 8.48 -9.76 11.25
CA ALA A 131 9.40 -10.06 10.17
C ALA A 131 9.94 -8.76 9.56
N TYR A 132 11.08 -8.88 8.88
CA TYR A 132 11.75 -7.72 8.32
C TYR A 132 11.13 -7.35 6.97
N ALA A 133 10.68 -6.10 6.85
CA ALA A 133 9.88 -5.59 5.74
C ALA A 133 10.55 -5.73 4.36
N GLN A 134 11.88 -5.62 4.30
CA GLN A 134 12.63 -5.73 3.04
C GLN A 134 12.44 -7.06 2.30
N TYR A 135 12.04 -8.10 3.02
CA TYR A 135 11.84 -9.45 2.48
C TYR A 135 10.36 -9.78 2.26
N LEU A 136 9.49 -8.78 2.36
CA LEU A 136 8.06 -8.94 2.20
C LEU A 136 7.61 -8.09 1.01
N THR A 137 7.09 -8.77 -0.02
CA THR A 137 6.55 -8.11 -1.20
C THR A 137 5.04 -8.30 -1.20
N PRO A 138 4.27 -7.22 -1.26
CA PRO A 138 2.82 -7.31 -1.32
C PRO A 138 2.33 -8.06 -2.56
N VAL A 139 1.36 -8.95 -2.35
CA VAL A 139 0.71 -9.71 -3.42
C VAL A 139 -0.47 -8.89 -3.91
N GLU A 140 -0.42 -8.46 -5.16
CA GLU A 140 -1.56 -7.86 -5.87
C GLU A 140 -2.57 -8.92 -6.32
#